data_AF-A0A519DFQ3-F1
#
_entry.id   AF-A0A519DFQ3-F1
#
_cell.length_a   1.000
_cell.length_b   1.000
_cell.length_c   1.000
_cell.angle_alpha   90.00
_cell.angle_beta   90.00
_cell.angle_gamma   90.00
#
_symmetry.space_group_name_H-M   'P 1'
#
loop_
_entity.id
_entity.type
_entity.pdbx_description
1 polymer ?
#
loop_
_entity_poly.entity_id
_entity_poly.type
_entity_poly.pdbx_seq_one_letter_code
_entity_poly.pdbx_strand_id
1 'polypeptide(L)'
;MFLQDITQCEDADGDGHGDNPLGNSADHFPDDPLYWADGDGDGIPDELDDDRDNDGFIDSEDAFPDNPLWSTDTDGDTIADQVDTDDDGDGFSDSDELAAGTDPLDSGSHPIAGVTVFGIEFGVWDLVGIFGGGPIALWLAFGLATRSGRVRRYVEEMEDSQSQLELEGIAQRYEKSLMLRLIGPHQGIRLERIRAERDDAIEQAEQMLDD
;
A
#
# COMPACT_ATOMS: atom_id res chain seq x y z
N MET A 1 46.72 -32.39 -29.10
CA MET A 1 45.50 -33.22 -28.94
C MET A 1 44.93 -32.88 -27.57
N PHE A 2 43.79 -32.22 -27.56
CA PHE A 2 43.06 -31.86 -26.35
C PHE A 2 42.44 -33.11 -25.74
N LEU A 3 43.10 -33.69 -24.74
CA LEU A 3 42.64 -34.94 -24.10
C LEU A 3 41.35 -34.75 -23.26
N GLN A 4 40.99 -33.50 -22.99
CA GLN A 4 39.83 -33.11 -22.18
C GLN A 4 38.67 -32.57 -23.00
N ASP A 5 38.91 -32.14 -24.24
CA ASP A 5 37.88 -31.73 -25.19
C ASP A 5 38.08 -32.42 -26.55
N ILE A 6 37.22 -33.40 -26.84
CA ILE A 6 37.28 -34.15 -28.10
C ILE A 6 36.77 -33.35 -29.31
N THR A 7 36.14 -32.20 -29.07
CA THR A 7 35.71 -31.28 -30.12
C THR A 7 36.85 -30.40 -30.59
N GLN A 8 37.94 -30.30 -29.84
CA GLN A 8 39.09 -29.47 -30.19
C GLN A 8 40.25 -30.26 -30.83
N CYS A 9 40.93 -29.63 -31.79
CA CYS A 9 42.10 -30.19 -32.44
C CYS A 9 43.05 -29.08 -32.87
N GLU A 10 44.35 -29.39 -32.84
CA GLU A 10 45.42 -28.45 -33.20
C GLU A 10 45.44 -27.21 -32.30
N ASP A 11 46.64 -26.69 -32.08
CA ASP A 11 46.96 -25.62 -31.13
C ASP A 11 48.19 -24.97 -31.75
N ALA A 12 47.92 -24.07 -32.69
CA ALA A 12 48.91 -23.60 -33.65
C ALA A 12 49.95 -22.66 -33.01
N ASP A 13 49.52 -21.88 -32.02
CA ASP A 13 50.34 -20.88 -31.34
C ASP A 13 50.78 -21.32 -29.92
N GLY A 14 50.18 -22.38 -29.37
CA GLY A 14 50.57 -22.97 -28.10
C GLY A 14 49.98 -22.28 -26.88
N ASP A 15 48.88 -21.54 -27.03
CA ASP A 15 48.19 -20.83 -25.96
C ASP A 15 47.31 -21.75 -25.08
N GLY A 16 47.02 -22.95 -25.58
CA GLY A 16 46.22 -23.97 -24.90
C GLY A 16 44.73 -23.93 -25.25
N HIS A 17 44.33 -23.17 -26.26
CA HIS A 17 43.04 -23.21 -26.93
C HIS A 17 43.16 -23.94 -28.27
N GLY A 18 42.05 -24.50 -28.74
CA GLY A 18 42.05 -25.35 -29.92
C GLY A 18 41.59 -24.61 -31.17
N ASP A 19 42.29 -24.82 -32.29
CA ASP A 19 42.03 -24.12 -33.56
C ASP A 19 40.75 -24.59 -34.28
N ASN A 20 39.97 -25.52 -33.71
CA ASN A 20 38.76 -26.01 -34.37
C ASN A 20 37.59 -25.04 -34.12
N PRO A 21 37.13 -24.27 -35.13
CA PRO A 21 36.07 -23.27 -34.94
C PRO A 21 34.69 -23.88 -34.63
N LEU A 22 34.53 -25.19 -34.80
CA LEU A 22 33.31 -25.92 -34.44
C LEU A 22 33.43 -26.63 -33.09
N GLY A 23 34.57 -26.53 -32.42
CA GLY A 23 34.76 -27.05 -31.08
C GLY A 23 34.28 -26.06 -30.02
N ASN A 24 34.15 -26.53 -28.78
CA ASN A 24 33.79 -25.65 -27.67
C ASN A 24 34.97 -24.73 -27.33
N SER A 25 34.71 -23.46 -27.05
CA SER A 25 35.74 -22.47 -26.69
C SER A 25 36.93 -22.50 -27.65
N ALA A 26 36.61 -22.48 -28.95
CA ALA A 26 37.60 -22.45 -30.01
C ALA A 26 38.49 -21.22 -29.88
N ASP A 27 39.71 -21.34 -30.40
CA ASP A 27 40.60 -20.21 -30.58
C ASP A 27 40.17 -19.40 -31.81
N HIS A 28 39.80 -18.14 -31.58
CA HIS A 28 39.45 -17.16 -32.61
C HIS A 28 40.69 -16.49 -33.23
N PHE A 29 41.87 -16.60 -32.62
CA PHE A 29 43.14 -16.09 -33.10
C PHE A 29 44.25 -17.15 -33.19
N PRO A 30 44.15 -18.18 -34.07
CA PRO A 30 45.08 -19.33 -34.15
C PRO A 30 46.57 -19.04 -34.40
N ASP A 31 46.94 -17.78 -34.63
CA ASP A 31 48.32 -17.36 -34.88
C ASP A 31 48.86 -16.42 -33.78
N ASP A 32 48.06 -16.06 -32.76
CA ASP A 32 48.41 -15.11 -31.70
C ASP A 32 48.27 -15.72 -30.29
N PRO A 33 49.38 -16.15 -29.67
CA PRO A 33 49.34 -16.88 -28.40
C PRO A 33 48.96 -16.04 -27.19
N LEU A 34 48.53 -14.79 -27.39
CA LEU A 34 48.07 -13.88 -26.34
C LEU A 34 46.55 -13.83 -26.22
N TYR A 35 45.81 -14.17 -27.27
CA TYR A 35 44.38 -13.91 -27.40
C TYR A 35 43.70 -15.10 -28.02
N TRP A 36 42.48 -15.43 -27.56
CA TRP A 36 41.72 -16.57 -28.10
C TRP A 36 40.22 -16.29 -28.23
N ALA A 37 39.69 -15.30 -27.52
CA ALA A 37 38.26 -14.99 -27.44
C ALA A 37 37.91 -13.73 -28.25
N ASP A 38 36.79 -13.81 -28.97
CA ASP A 38 36.22 -12.78 -29.87
C ASP A 38 34.71 -13.00 -29.86
N GLY A 39 34.06 -12.48 -28.81
CA GLY A 39 32.67 -12.78 -28.43
C GLY A 39 31.65 -12.36 -29.48
N ASP A 40 31.87 -11.22 -30.12
CA ASP A 40 31.01 -10.66 -31.16
C ASP A 40 31.46 -11.02 -32.59
N GLY A 41 32.71 -11.48 -32.76
CA GLY A 41 33.27 -11.90 -34.03
C GLY A 41 33.72 -10.75 -34.93
N ASP A 42 34.04 -9.57 -34.37
CA ASP A 42 34.51 -8.41 -35.13
C ASP A 42 36.02 -8.43 -35.43
N GLY A 43 36.74 -9.35 -34.79
CA GLY A 43 38.18 -9.58 -34.96
C GLY A 43 39.06 -8.73 -34.04
N ILE A 44 38.48 -8.07 -33.04
CA ILE A 44 39.16 -7.48 -31.90
C ILE A 44 39.12 -8.51 -30.76
N PRO A 45 40.26 -8.86 -30.13
CA PRO A 45 40.23 -9.72 -28.96
C PRO A 45 39.38 -9.12 -27.84
N ASP A 46 38.61 -9.95 -27.14
CA ASP A 46 37.79 -9.56 -25.98
C ASP A 46 38.57 -8.69 -24.98
N GLU A 47 39.85 -9.01 -24.70
CA GLU A 47 40.67 -8.24 -23.76
C GLU A 47 41.07 -6.84 -24.25
N LEU A 48 40.85 -6.53 -25.52
CA LEU A 48 41.13 -5.25 -26.18
C LEU A 48 39.86 -4.55 -26.67
N ASP A 49 38.70 -5.19 -26.55
CA ASP A 49 37.41 -4.63 -26.91
C ASP A 49 36.76 -3.93 -25.71
N ASP A 50 36.15 -2.78 -25.97
CA ASP A 50 35.42 -2.00 -24.96
C ASP A 50 33.90 -2.34 -24.98
N ASP A 51 33.43 -3.14 -25.95
CA ASP A 51 32.02 -3.58 -26.15
C ASP A 51 32.02 -5.02 -26.70
N ARG A 52 32.34 -5.99 -25.83
CA ARG A 52 32.70 -7.37 -26.21
C ARG A 52 31.61 -8.19 -26.90
N ASP A 53 30.35 -7.77 -26.79
CA ASP A 53 29.22 -8.44 -27.44
C ASP A 53 28.50 -7.57 -28.48
N ASN A 54 28.95 -6.31 -28.64
CA ASN A 54 28.50 -5.35 -29.64
C ASN A 54 27.00 -5.06 -29.56
N ASP A 55 26.44 -5.07 -28.35
CA ASP A 55 25.05 -4.69 -28.08
C ASP A 55 24.85 -3.16 -28.04
N GLY A 56 25.97 -2.41 -27.99
CA GLY A 56 26.03 -0.96 -27.99
C GLY A 56 26.20 -0.32 -26.61
N PHE A 57 26.35 -1.11 -25.55
CA PHE A 57 26.78 -0.68 -24.24
C PHE A 57 28.24 -1.07 -24.01
N ILE A 58 29.04 -0.14 -23.49
CA ILE A 58 30.44 -0.46 -23.18
C ILE A 58 30.49 -1.41 -21.98
N ASP A 59 31.46 -2.31 -21.95
CA ASP A 59 31.68 -3.30 -20.89
C ASP A 59 31.62 -2.72 -19.46
N SER A 60 32.05 -1.47 -19.29
CA SER A 60 32.07 -0.81 -17.98
C SER A 60 30.71 -0.26 -17.52
N GLU A 61 29.74 -0.16 -18.43
CA GLU A 61 28.37 0.30 -18.20
C GLU A 61 27.33 -0.83 -18.39
N ASP A 62 27.79 -2.01 -18.81
CA ASP A 62 26.98 -3.19 -19.06
C ASP A 62 27.03 -4.17 -17.87
N ALA A 63 25.86 -4.58 -17.38
CA ALA A 63 25.76 -5.61 -16.35
C ALA A 63 26.07 -7.03 -16.87
N PHE A 64 25.94 -7.27 -18.17
CA PHE A 64 26.22 -8.55 -18.84
C PHE A 64 27.10 -8.38 -20.09
N PRO A 65 28.39 -8.02 -19.94
CA PRO A 65 29.29 -7.66 -21.06
C PRO A 65 29.71 -8.80 -22.01
N ASP A 66 29.02 -9.94 -21.97
CA ASP A 66 29.27 -11.11 -22.81
C ASP A 66 27.95 -11.62 -23.42
N ASN A 67 26.86 -10.87 -23.27
CA ASN A 67 25.52 -11.27 -23.67
C ASN A 67 24.80 -10.16 -24.45
N PRO A 68 24.70 -10.29 -25.78
CA PRO A 68 24.25 -9.21 -26.67
C PRO A 68 22.75 -8.89 -26.58
N LEU A 69 22.03 -9.45 -25.61
CA LEU A 69 20.60 -9.25 -25.40
C LEU A 69 20.30 -8.45 -24.13
N TRP A 70 21.20 -8.48 -23.14
CA TRP A 70 20.93 -8.02 -21.79
C TRP A 70 22.01 -7.05 -21.37
N SER A 71 21.63 -5.91 -20.81
CA SER A 71 22.61 -4.93 -20.31
C SER A 71 22.28 -4.27 -18.98
N THR A 72 21.09 -4.54 -18.42
CA THR A 72 20.63 -3.94 -17.16
C THR A 72 20.31 -5.00 -16.11
N ASP A 73 20.73 -4.71 -14.88
CA ASP A 73 20.53 -5.48 -13.64
C ASP A 73 20.35 -4.44 -12.51
N THR A 74 19.10 -4.10 -12.23
CA THR A 74 18.74 -2.93 -11.40
C THR A 74 19.01 -3.17 -9.91
N ASP A 75 18.81 -4.38 -9.41
CA ASP A 75 19.05 -4.75 -8.01
C ASP A 75 20.43 -5.42 -7.77
N GLY A 76 21.13 -5.81 -8.84
CA GLY A 76 22.47 -6.38 -8.80
C GLY A 76 22.49 -7.86 -8.43
N ASP A 77 21.42 -8.61 -8.67
CA ASP A 77 21.29 -10.02 -8.30
C ASP A 77 21.83 -10.99 -9.38
N THR A 78 22.36 -10.47 -10.49
CA THR A 78 22.89 -11.18 -11.67
C THR A 78 21.83 -11.77 -12.61
N ILE A 79 20.56 -11.40 -12.43
CA ILE A 79 19.47 -11.67 -13.36
C ILE A 79 19.15 -10.36 -14.09
N ALA A 80 19.03 -10.41 -15.41
CA ALA A 80 18.74 -9.20 -16.17
C ALA A 80 17.28 -8.77 -15.96
N ASP A 81 17.01 -7.46 -15.90
CA ASP A 81 15.65 -6.89 -15.72
C ASP A 81 14.62 -7.46 -16.74
N GLN A 82 15.09 -7.91 -17.91
CA GLN A 82 14.21 -8.48 -18.94
C GLN A 82 13.64 -9.86 -18.59
N VAL A 83 14.26 -10.55 -17.62
CA VAL A 83 13.90 -11.91 -17.19
C VAL A 83 13.76 -12.04 -15.68
N ASP A 84 14.21 -11.04 -14.91
CA ASP A 84 13.86 -10.91 -13.50
C ASP A 84 12.35 -10.63 -13.34
N THR A 85 11.84 -10.89 -12.16
CA THR A 85 10.44 -10.70 -11.78
C THR A 85 10.27 -9.67 -10.68
N ASP A 86 11.36 -9.12 -10.16
CA ASP A 86 11.46 -8.17 -9.03
C ASP A 86 12.70 -7.27 -9.29
N ASP A 87 12.64 -6.46 -10.36
CA ASP A 87 13.81 -5.78 -10.95
C ASP A 87 14.56 -4.88 -9.94
N ASP A 88 13.90 -4.34 -8.91
CA ASP A 88 14.53 -3.48 -7.88
C ASP A 88 14.75 -4.17 -6.52
N GLY A 89 14.44 -5.47 -6.44
CA GLY A 89 14.78 -6.35 -5.31
C GLY A 89 14.11 -5.96 -3.99
N ASP A 90 13.01 -5.23 -4.02
CA ASP A 90 12.31 -4.78 -2.82
C ASP A 90 11.35 -5.86 -2.26
N GLY A 91 11.03 -6.86 -3.07
CA GLY A 91 10.21 -8.01 -2.69
C GLY A 91 8.78 -7.95 -3.22
N PHE A 92 8.43 -7.00 -4.08
CA PHE A 92 7.19 -7.00 -4.84
C PHE A 92 7.48 -7.27 -6.32
N SER A 93 6.77 -8.24 -6.91
CA SER A 93 7.01 -8.53 -8.32
C SER A 93 6.61 -7.37 -9.23
N ASP A 94 7.32 -7.15 -10.34
CA ASP A 94 7.01 -6.08 -11.32
C ASP A 94 5.55 -6.16 -11.78
N SER A 95 5.01 -7.38 -11.84
CA SER A 95 3.62 -7.63 -12.20
C SER A 95 2.62 -7.08 -11.19
N ASP A 96 2.92 -7.19 -9.89
CA ASP A 96 2.11 -6.65 -8.80
C ASP A 96 2.26 -5.13 -8.71
N GLU A 97 3.46 -4.62 -8.94
CA GLU A 97 3.77 -3.20 -8.94
C GLU A 97 3.14 -2.45 -10.10
N LEU A 98 3.25 -3.00 -11.31
CA LEU A 98 2.56 -2.47 -12.48
C LEU A 98 1.03 -2.50 -12.30
N ALA A 99 0.50 -3.51 -11.61
CA ALA A 99 -0.91 -3.58 -11.25
C ALA A 99 -1.30 -2.54 -10.19
N ALA A 100 -0.40 -2.21 -9.27
CA ALA A 100 -0.55 -1.16 -8.27
C ALA A 100 -0.30 0.26 -8.83
N GLY A 101 0.32 0.36 -10.00
CA GLY A 101 0.75 1.61 -10.62
C GLY A 101 2.00 2.22 -9.97
N THR A 102 2.84 1.37 -9.39
CA THR A 102 4.16 1.73 -8.85
C THR A 102 5.25 1.43 -9.88
N ASP A 103 6.51 1.72 -9.56
CA ASP A 103 7.62 1.72 -10.55
C ASP A 103 8.57 0.55 -10.25
N PRO A 104 8.62 -0.50 -11.09
CA PRO A 104 9.41 -1.71 -10.82
C PRO A 104 10.92 -1.54 -10.75
N LEU A 105 11.43 -0.37 -11.14
CA LEU A 105 12.86 -0.07 -11.15
C LEU A 105 13.27 0.85 -9.98
N ASP A 106 12.36 1.15 -9.07
CA ASP A 106 12.59 2.06 -7.95
C ASP A 106 12.20 1.41 -6.64
N SER A 107 13.21 0.95 -5.90
CA SER A 107 13.08 0.34 -4.58
C SER A 107 12.45 1.25 -3.48
N GLY A 108 11.94 2.43 -3.83
CA GLY A 108 11.10 3.28 -2.99
C GLY A 108 9.64 3.38 -3.45
N SER A 109 9.29 2.78 -4.58
CA SER A 109 8.04 2.92 -5.30
C SER A 109 7.28 1.59 -5.29
N HIS A 110 6.68 1.29 -4.14
CA HIS A 110 6.04 -0.02 -3.93
C HIS A 110 4.59 0.05 -3.51
N PRO A 111 3.84 -1.05 -3.72
CA PRO A 111 2.50 -1.17 -3.21
C PRO A 111 2.48 -0.95 -1.69
N ILE A 112 1.52 -0.15 -1.22
CA ILE A 112 1.36 0.09 0.21
C ILE A 112 0.79 -1.19 0.84
N ALA A 113 1.66 -2.06 1.35
CA ALA A 113 1.26 -3.19 2.16
C ALA A 113 0.52 -2.70 3.42
N GLY A 114 -0.47 -3.46 3.89
CA GLY A 114 -1.29 -3.08 5.05
C GLY A 114 -0.45 -2.71 6.28
N VAL A 115 -1.03 -1.96 7.21
CA VAL A 115 -0.33 -1.60 8.45
C VAL A 115 -0.33 -2.80 9.38
N THR A 116 0.85 -3.31 9.73
CA THR A 116 0.96 -4.36 10.74
C THR A 116 1.00 -3.76 12.14
N VAL A 117 0.04 -4.13 12.99
CA VAL A 117 -0.01 -3.71 14.41
C VAL A 117 -0.08 -4.95 15.28
N PHE A 118 0.90 -5.14 16.17
CA PHE A 118 1.02 -6.33 17.04
C PHE A 118 1.02 -7.69 16.30
N GLY A 119 1.62 -7.74 15.10
CA GLY A 119 1.69 -8.97 14.28
C GLY A 119 0.37 -9.34 13.61
N ILE A 120 -0.61 -8.43 13.60
CA ILE A 120 -1.84 -8.54 12.82
C ILE A 120 -1.75 -7.51 11.69
N GLU A 121 -1.87 -7.99 10.45
CA GLU A 121 -1.92 -7.15 9.25
C GLU A 121 -3.31 -6.52 9.12
N PHE A 122 -3.39 -5.19 9.09
CA PHE A 122 -4.64 -4.47 8.88
C PHE A 122 -4.65 -3.83 7.50
N GLY A 123 -5.63 -4.20 6.69
CA GLY A 123 -5.95 -3.44 5.48
C GLY A 123 -6.43 -2.03 5.84
N VAL A 124 -6.21 -1.07 4.94
CA VAL A 124 -6.69 0.31 5.10
C VAL A 124 -8.21 0.34 5.39
N TRP A 125 -8.97 -0.58 4.79
CA TRP A 125 -10.41 -0.72 5.02
C TRP A 125 -10.79 -1.25 6.41
N ASP A 126 -9.95 -2.11 7.01
CA ASP A 126 -10.16 -2.57 8.39
C ASP A 126 -9.98 -1.42 9.38
N LEU A 127 -8.97 -0.56 9.16
CA LEU A 127 -8.76 0.64 9.97
C LEU A 127 -9.93 1.62 9.86
N VAL A 128 -10.43 1.87 8.64
CA VAL A 128 -11.61 2.73 8.43
C VAL A 128 -12.85 2.14 9.11
N GLY A 129 -13.03 0.82 9.07
CA GLY A 129 -14.11 0.12 9.77
C GLY A 129 -14.00 0.22 11.30
N ILE A 130 -12.81 0.05 11.85
CA ILE A 130 -12.55 0.08 13.30
C ILE A 130 -12.66 1.50 13.86
N PHE A 131 -12.09 2.50 13.20
CA PHE A 131 -12.08 3.87 13.70
C PHE A 131 -13.32 4.68 13.28
N GLY A 132 -13.90 4.38 12.12
CA GLY A 132 -15.12 5.05 11.63
C GLY A 132 -16.41 4.32 12.00
N GLY A 133 -16.48 3.02 11.71
CA GLY A 133 -17.74 2.26 11.80
C GLY A 133 -18.09 1.80 13.21
N GLY A 134 -17.15 1.15 13.90
CA GLY A 134 -17.38 0.55 15.22
C GLY A 134 -17.89 1.52 16.28
N PRO A 135 -17.18 2.64 16.54
CA PRO A 135 -17.60 3.64 17.52
C PRO A 135 -18.96 4.27 17.19
N ILE A 136 -19.23 4.54 15.92
CA ILE A 136 -20.52 5.12 15.48
C ILE A 136 -21.66 4.11 15.64
N ALA A 137 -21.45 2.85 15.23
CA ALA A 137 -22.44 1.79 15.39
C ALA A 137 -22.76 1.54 16.88
N LEU A 138 -21.73 1.50 17.73
CA LEU A 138 -21.90 1.38 19.18
C LEU A 138 -22.65 2.59 19.76
N TRP A 139 -22.31 3.81 19.33
CA TRP A 139 -23.00 5.03 19.75
C TRP A 139 -24.48 5.04 19.34
N LEU A 140 -24.78 4.64 18.10
CA LEU A 140 -26.15 4.54 17.61
C LEU A 140 -26.95 3.45 18.33
N ALA A 141 -26.34 2.29 18.59
CA ALA A 141 -26.95 1.20 19.35
C ALA A 141 -27.24 1.63 20.81
N PHE A 142 -26.29 2.30 21.46
CA PHE A 142 -26.48 2.89 22.78
C PHE A 142 -27.59 3.95 22.79
N GLY A 143 -27.61 4.82 21.77
CA GLY A 143 -28.66 5.81 21.58
C GLY A 143 -30.04 5.17 21.45
N LEU A 144 -30.17 4.11 20.64
CA LEU A 144 -31.42 3.35 20.47
C LEU A 144 -31.86 2.64 21.75
N ALA A 145 -30.93 1.96 22.43
CA ALA A 145 -31.23 1.20 23.65
C ALA A 145 -31.68 2.13 24.80
N THR A 146 -31.05 3.30 24.94
CA THR A 146 -31.38 4.26 26.01
C THR A 146 -32.50 5.22 25.63
N ARG A 147 -32.94 5.24 24.36
CA ARG A 147 -33.94 6.18 23.80
C ARG A 147 -35.21 6.26 24.63
N SER A 148 -35.87 5.12 24.87
CA SER A 148 -37.17 5.08 25.55
C SER A 148 -37.05 5.50 27.02
N GLY A 149 -35.94 5.15 27.68
CA GLY A 149 -35.67 5.54 29.05
C GLY A 149 -35.46 7.05 29.20
N ARG A 150 -34.66 7.66 28.32
CA ARG A 150 -34.38 9.10 28.34
C ARG A 150 -35.62 9.95 28.11
N VAL A 151 -36.44 9.59 27.12
CA VAL A 151 -37.68 10.33 26.82
C VAL A 151 -38.63 10.31 28.01
N ARG A 152 -38.83 9.14 28.64
CA ARG A 152 -39.69 9.02 29.82
C ARG A 152 -39.20 9.89 30.97
N ARG A 153 -37.88 9.88 31.22
CA ARG A 153 -37.27 10.72 32.26
C ARG A 153 -37.49 12.21 32.01
N TYR A 154 -37.36 12.68 30.76
CA TYR A 154 -37.63 14.08 30.45
C TYR A 154 -39.10 14.47 30.65
N VAL A 155 -40.04 13.58 30.33
CA VAL A 155 -41.46 13.83 30.60
C VAL A 155 -41.71 13.95 32.11
N GLU A 156 -41.16 13.03 32.90
CA GLU A 156 -41.31 13.04 34.37
C GLU A 156 -40.68 14.29 34.99
N GLU A 157 -39.48 14.69 34.57
CA GLU A 157 -38.82 15.92 35.03
C GLU A 157 -39.64 17.19 34.67
N MET A 158 -40.30 17.24 33.51
CA MET A 158 -41.17 18.37 33.13
C MET A 158 -42.48 18.40 33.93
N GLU A 159 -43.03 17.22 34.25
CA GLU A 159 -44.26 17.14 35.04
C GLU A 159 -44.06 17.57 36.50
N ASP A 160 -42.86 17.36 37.05
CA ASP A 160 -42.49 17.73 38.42
C ASP A 160 -41.94 19.16 38.55
N SER A 161 -41.59 19.81 37.43
CA SER A 161 -41.06 21.18 37.44
C SER A 161 -42.09 22.21 37.95
N GLN A 162 -41.64 23.11 38.83
CA GLN A 162 -42.52 24.12 39.45
C GLN A 162 -42.23 25.55 38.98
N SER A 163 -41.18 25.75 38.18
CA SER A 163 -40.78 27.08 37.68
C SER A 163 -40.33 27.04 36.23
N GLN A 164 -40.49 28.17 35.52
CA GLN A 164 -40.07 28.30 34.12
C GLN A 164 -38.57 28.06 33.93
N LEU A 165 -37.74 28.48 34.89
CA LEU A 165 -36.29 28.32 34.83
C LEU A 165 -35.86 26.85 34.91
N GLU A 166 -36.58 26.03 35.68
CA GLU A 166 -36.37 24.57 35.71
C GLU A 166 -36.78 23.91 34.39
N LEU A 167 -37.92 24.33 33.84
CA LEU A 167 -38.44 23.86 32.56
C LEU A 167 -37.46 24.14 31.40
N GLU A 168 -36.89 25.35 31.35
CA GLU A 168 -35.88 25.72 30.36
C GLU A 168 -34.58 24.91 30.52
N GLY A 169 -34.16 24.66 31.75
CA GLY A 169 -33.01 23.80 32.04
C GLY A 169 -33.22 22.35 31.57
N ILE A 170 -34.45 21.84 31.64
CA ILE A 170 -34.83 20.52 31.08
C ILE A 170 -34.84 20.58 29.54
N ALA A 171 -35.35 21.68 28.97
CA ALA A 171 -35.40 21.90 27.52
C ALA A 171 -34.03 21.81 26.86
N GLN A 172 -33.06 22.55 27.41
CA GLN A 172 -31.68 22.52 26.92
C GLN A 172 -31.06 21.11 26.97
N ARG A 173 -31.45 20.26 27.93
CA ARG A 173 -30.93 18.88 28.06
C ARG A 173 -31.50 17.95 27.00
N TYR A 174 -32.81 18.00 26.74
CA TYR A 174 -33.38 17.13 25.72
C TYR A 174 -33.03 17.64 24.31
N GLU A 175 -32.88 18.96 24.09
CA GLU A 175 -32.40 19.53 22.82
C GLU A 175 -30.98 19.04 22.50
N LYS A 176 -30.05 19.09 23.47
CA LYS A 176 -28.70 18.50 23.30
C LYS A 176 -28.76 17.01 23.00
N SER A 177 -29.69 16.28 23.61
CA SER A 177 -29.90 14.86 23.32
C SER A 177 -30.46 14.61 21.92
N LEU A 178 -31.24 15.55 21.38
CA LEU A 178 -31.74 15.53 20.01
C LEU A 178 -30.60 15.77 19.01
N MET A 179 -29.75 16.76 19.27
CA MET A 179 -28.57 17.08 18.46
C MET A 179 -27.59 15.90 18.41
N LEU A 180 -27.36 15.24 19.54
CA LEU A 180 -26.51 14.05 19.65
C LEU A 180 -27.18 12.75 19.17
N ARG A 181 -28.41 12.85 18.63
CA ARG A 181 -29.20 11.73 18.07
C ARG A 181 -29.52 10.63 19.08
N LEU A 182 -29.50 10.96 20.38
CA LEU A 182 -29.85 10.07 21.50
C LEU A 182 -31.37 9.92 21.65
N ILE A 183 -32.14 10.91 21.19
CA ILE A 183 -33.60 10.85 21.04
C ILE A 183 -34.01 11.17 19.60
N GLY A 184 -35.13 10.61 19.15
CA GLY A 184 -35.59 10.78 17.76
C GLY A 184 -36.35 12.10 17.54
N PRO A 185 -36.37 12.66 16.31
CA PRO A 185 -37.06 13.92 15.98
C PRO A 185 -38.55 13.92 16.37
N HIS A 186 -39.24 12.81 16.14
CA HIS A 186 -40.65 12.65 16.54
C HIS A 186 -40.85 12.74 18.06
N GLN A 187 -39.90 12.22 18.84
CA GLN A 187 -39.96 12.34 20.31
C GLN A 187 -39.63 13.76 20.75
N GLY A 188 -38.72 14.46 20.05
CA GLY A 188 -38.46 15.87 20.27
C GLY A 188 -39.70 16.75 20.10
N ILE A 189 -40.43 16.58 19.00
CA ILE A 189 -41.68 17.32 18.75
C ILE A 189 -42.70 17.07 19.87
N ARG A 190 -42.81 15.82 20.34
CA ARG A 190 -43.69 15.47 21.46
C ARG A 190 -43.27 16.15 22.76
N LEU A 191 -41.96 16.20 23.04
CA LEU A 191 -41.43 16.86 24.23
C LEU A 191 -41.64 18.37 24.18
N GLU A 192 -41.43 19.01 23.04
CA GLU A 192 -41.72 20.44 22.85
C GLU A 192 -43.18 20.78 23.13
N ARG A 193 -44.10 19.93 22.67
CA ARG A 193 -45.52 20.11 22.95
C ARG A 193 -45.82 20.04 24.46
N ILE A 194 -45.28 19.02 25.14
CA ILE A 194 -45.48 18.84 26.60
C ILE A 194 -44.88 20.02 27.37
N ARG A 195 -43.71 20.51 26.94
CA ARG A 195 -43.08 21.71 27.50
C ARG A 195 -44.01 22.93 27.39
N ALA A 196 -44.53 23.21 26.20
CA ALA A 196 -45.43 24.35 25.99
C ALA A 196 -46.68 24.26 26.87
N GLU A 197 -47.30 23.07 26.95
CA GLU A 197 -48.46 22.83 27.82
C GLU A 197 -48.13 23.04 29.31
N ARG A 198 -46.89 22.78 29.75
CA ARG A 198 -46.44 23.01 31.12
C ARG A 198 -46.09 24.45 31.42
N ASP A 199 -45.50 25.16 30.46
CA ASP A 199 -45.18 26.58 30.58
C ASP A 199 -46.47 27.40 30.82
N ASP A 200 -47.50 27.16 30.00
CA ASP A 200 -48.83 27.78 30.15
C ASP A 200 -49.46 27.51 31.53
N ALA A 201 -49.26 26.30 32.08
CA ALA A 201 -49.82 25.90 33.38
C ALA A 201 -49.10 26.56 34.56
N ILE A 202 -47.78 26.75 34.46
CA ILE A 202 -46.99 27.46 35.48
C ILE A 202 -47.38 28.94 35.49
N GLU A 203 -47.51 29.57 34.32
CA GLU A 203 -47.92 30.97 34.21
C GLU A 203 -49.33 31.21 34.79
N GLN A 204 -50.28 30.32 34.50
CA GLN A 204 -51.63 30.39 35.09
C GLN A 204 -51.61 30.24 36.62
N ALA A 205 -50.75 29.37 37.15
CA ALA A 205 -50.62 29.17 38.59
C ALA A 205 -49.99 30.39 39.29
N GLU A 206 -49.02 31.04 38.67
CA GLU A 206 -48.44 32.29 39.17
C GLU A 206 -49.47 33.42 39.20
N GLN A 207 -50.28 33.57 38.14
CA GLN A 207 -51.35 34.59 38.09
C GLN A 207 -52.42 34.39 39.18
N MET A 208 -52.74 33.13 39.55
CA MET A 208 -53.71 32.84 40.62
C MET A 208 -53.18 33.09 42.04
N LEU A 209 -51.87 33.20 42.22
CA LEU A 209 -51.25 33.50 43.52
C LEU A 209 -51.14 35.01 43.80
N ASP A 210 -51.20 35.83 42.75
CA ASP A 210 -51.09 37.29 42.82
C ASP A 210 -52.45 38.02 43.00
N ASP A 211 -53.58 37.32 42.85
CA ASP A 211 -54.98 37.79 43.07
C ASP A 211 -55.52 37.47 44.49
#